data_AF-Q4JLL3-F1
#
_entry.id   AF-Q4JLL3-F1
#
_cell.length_a   1.000
_cell.length_b   1.000
_cell.length_c   1.000
_cell.angle_alpha   90.00
_cell.angle_beta   90.00
_cell.angle_gamma   90.00
#
_symmetry.space_group_name_H-M   'P 1'
#
loop_
_entity.id
_entity.type
_entity.pdbx_description
1 polymer ?
#
loop_
_entity_poly.entity_id
_entity_poly.type
_entity_poly.pdbx_seq_one_letter_code
_entity_poly.pdbx_strand_id
1 'polypeptide(L)'
;MKKVKSFFAKLLLITAIISICLNGLGMFEKVHADTAAFQMDARAAYAIDAESGQVLYQKNATKRYPIASVIKILTLGVILQDIRNHHLKWDQKIKITPAVAKMADDWHFSNVPLMNGEEYTVRQLVDSMMLVSADGSTEALALADAGSTAAFNKKMMAFAKKAGVTDIKIYNMIGLPNGDLGKHKLKGVDKDAENLLSAKDVALISKYLVENYPETLDITKQKFANFDVTKDQQYLMTNVNALLPQNGFAPKDGEIDGLKTGNTDRAGKCIVSTGTFTGRRIILVALHTKGEWNDQSKMQQDFYNKLVDEYQPVEIKKVSDLSAKLTSVKVKNGKNKNKANIKLTKKTTVWLPKNMKLQATKPTLRVQGNDQKQLTAPIKENQQVGSIELHIPGLPDFNIPVSTSQSVAKKSMF
;
A
#
# COMPACT_ATOMS: atom_id res chain seq x y z
N MET A 1 -38.16 -47.87 44.57
CA MET A 1 -37.08 -46.86 44.44
C MET A 1 -35.93 -47.24 43.48
N LYS A 2 -35.49 -48.51 43.36
CA LYS A 2 -34.40 -48.89 42.44
C LYS A 2 -34.71 -48.73 40.94
N LYS A 3 -35.94 -49.02 40.49
CA LYS A 3 -36.33 -48.89 39.07
C LYS A 3 -36.37 -47.44 38.56
N VAL A 4 -36.77 -46.49 39.42
CA VAL A 4 -36.82 -45.05 39.08
C VAL A 4 -35.42 -44.47 38.94
N LYS A 5 -34.47 -44.85 39.82
CA LYS A 5 -33.07 -44.40 39.72
C LYS A 5 -32.38 -44.93 38.44
N SER A 6 -32.70 -46.15 37.99
CA SER A 6 -32.15 -46.72 36.75
C SER A 6 -32.67 -46.01 35.50
N PHE A 7 -33.94 -45.59 35.50
CA PHE A 7 -34.54 -44.85 34.39
C PHE A 7 -33.91 -43.46 34.25
N PHE A 8 -33.75 -42.73 35.35
CA PHE A 8 -33.11 -41.40 35.33
C PHE A 8 -31.61 -41.47 34.96
N ALA A 9 -30.89 -42.50 35.39
CA ALA A 9 -29.49 -42.69 35.00
C ALA A 9 -29.33 -42.97 33.49
N LYS A 10 -30.22 -43.77 32.89
CA LYS A 10 -30.22 -44.03 31.44
C LYS A 10 -30.65 -42.79 30.63
N LEU A 11 -31.60 -42.01 31.15
CA LEU A 11 -32.03 -40.76 30.51
C LEU A 11 -30.92 -39.70 30.52
N LEU A 12 -30.19 -39.57 31.64
CA LEU A 12 -29.02 -38.69 31.74
C LEU A 12 -27.88 -39.09 30.80
N LEU A 13 -27.64 -40.41 30.63
CA LEU A 13 -26.62 -40.92 29.71
C LEU A 13 -26.98 -40.64 28.24
N ILE A 14 -28.26 -40.77 27.87
CA ILE A 14 -28.73 -40.49 26.51
C ILE A 14 -28.68 -38.98 26.21
N THR A 15 -29.04 -38.11 27.17
CA THR A 15 -28.87 -36.66 26.99
C THR A 15 -27.40 -36.24 26.92
N ALA A 16 -26.50 -36.89 27.67
CA ALA A 16 -25.07 -36.61 27.60
C ALA A 16 -24.47 -37.03 26.24
N ILE A 17 -24.89 -38.16 25.68
CA ILE A 17 -24.42 -38.63 24.37
C ILE A 17 -24.97 -37.76 23.23
N ILE A 18 -26.23 -37.31 23.31
CA ILE A 18 -26.83 -36.39 22.33
C ILE A 18 -26.17 -35.00 22.38
N SER A 19 -25.82 -34.49 23.57
CA SER A 19 -25.07 -33.24 23.71
C SER A 19 -23.61 -33.33 23.24
N ILE A 20 -23.00 -34.52 23.30
CA ILE A 20 -21.63 -34.74 22.76
C ILE A 20 -21.67 -34.86 21.22
N CYS A 21 -22.72 -35.43 20.64
CA CYS A 21 -22.85 -35.54 19.18
C CYS A 21 -23.28 -34.23 18.49
N LEU A 22 -24.04 -33.34 19.16
CA LEU A 22 -24.45 -32.05 18.57
C LEU A 22 -23.39 -30.94 18.62
N ASN A 23 -22.36 -31.07 19.46
CA ASN A 23 -21.24 -30.12 19.51
C ASN A 23 -20.09 -30.48 18.54
N GLY A 24 -20.14 -31.65 17.89
CA GLY A 24 -19.12 -32.12 16.94
C GLY A 24 -19.33 -31.71 15.48
N LEU A 25 -20.43 -31.00 15.17
CA LEU A 25 -20.80 -30.61 13.80
C LEU A 25 -20.71 -29.10 13.54
N GLY A 26 -20.17 -28.33 14.48
CA GLY A 26 -19.95 -26.90 14.36
C GLY A 26 -18.51 -26.58 13.97
N MET A 27 -18.33 -25.98 12.80
CA MET A 27 -17.10 -25.32 12.34
C MET A 27 -15.98 -26.25 11.84
N PHE A 28 -16.24 -26.96 10.75
CA PHE A 28 -15.23 -26.97 9.70
C PHE A 28 -15.18 -25.55 9.12
N GLU A 29 -14.41 -24.66 9.76
CA GLU A 29 -13.82 -23.60 8.98
C GLU A 29 -13.06 -24.30 7.85
N LYS A 30 -13.40 -23.97 6.60
CA LYS A 30 -12.46 -24.22 5.52
C LYS A 30 -11.21 -23.45 5.90
N VAL A 31 -10.24 -24.14 6.49
CA VAL A 31 -8.85 -23.74 6.44
C VAL A 31 -8.53 -23.77 4.96
N HIS A 32 -8.76 -22.63 4.29
CA HIS A 32 -8.04 -22.34 3.08
C HIS A 32 -6.59 -22.36 3.53
N ALA A 33 -5.90 -23.46 3.23
CA ALA A 33 -4.45 -23.51 3.34
C ALA A 33 -3.95 -22.22 2.69
N ASP A 34 -3.27 -21.40 3.49
CA ASP A 34 -2.67 -20.14 3.08
C ASP A 34 -1.48 -20.51 2.20
N THR A 35 -1.76 -21.02 1.00
CA THR A 35 -0.76 -21.33 -0.03
C THR A 35 -0.37 -20.02 -0.68
N ALA A 36 0.04 -19.03 0.11
CA ALA A 36 0.60 -17.81 -0.42
C ALA A 36 1.78 -18.21 -1.32
N ALA A 37 1.71 -17.86 -2.60
CA ALA A 37 2.78 -18.18 -3.54
C ALA A 37 4.10 -17.55 -3.11
N PHE A 38 4.03 -16.49 -2.30
CA PHE A 38 5.16 -15.76 -1.76
C PHE A 38 5.24 -15.96 -0.25
N GLN A 39 6.46 -16.05 0.27
CA GLN A 39 6.74 -16.00 1.70
C GLN A 39 7.77 -14.89 1.93
N MET A 40 7.35 -13.80 2.56
CA MET A 40 8.22 -12.67 2.86
C MET A 40 8.56 -12.63 4.35
N ASP A 41 9.86 -12.56 4.67
CA ASP A 41 10.36 -12.42 6.04
C ASP A 41 10.28 -10.97 6.55
N ALA A 42 9.05 -10.48 6.58
CA ALA A 42 8.66 -9.18 7.13
C ALA A 42 7.53 -9.37 8.15
N ARG A 43 7.43 -8.48 9.13
CA ARG A 43 6.31 -8.49 10.09
C ARG A 43 4.99 -8.13 9.41
N ALA A 44 5.05 -7.20 8.45
CA ALA A 44 3.95 -6.88 7.56
C ALA A 44 4.45 -6.58 6.15
N ALA A 45 3.63 -6.87 5.16
CA ALA A 45 3.93 -6.60 3.77
C ALA A 45 2.65 -6.50 2.94
N TYR A 46 2.75 -5.75 1.83
CA TYR A 46 1.65 -5.56 0.90
C TYR A 46 2.19 -5.26 -0.49
N ALA A 47 1.73 -6.01 -1.49
CA ALA A 47 2.12 -5.86 -2.88
C ALA A 47 0.87 -5.63 -3.73
N ILE A 48 0.91 -4.62 -4.60
CA ILE A 48 -0.19 -4.31 -5.52
C ILE A 48 0.32 -4.06 -6.94
N ASP A 49 -0.49 -4.46 -7.91
CA ASP A 49 -0.47 -3.88 -9.24
C ASP A 49 -1.19 -2.52 -9.17
N ALA A 50 -0.46 -1.45 -9.49
CA ALA A 50 -0.91 -0.08 -9.26
C ALA A 50 -2.12 0.27 -10.13
N GLU A 51 -2.16 -0.10 -11.41
CA GLU A 51 -3.24 0.36 -12.28
C GLU A 51 -4.55 -0.43 -12.11
N SER A 52 -4.46 -1.73 -11.82
CA SER A 52 -5.63 -2.58 -11.58
C SER A 52 -6.11 -2.54 -10.13
N GLY A 53 -5.19 -2.32 -9.18
CA GLY A 53 -5.45 -2.45 -7.74
C GLY A 53 -5.47 -3.90 -7.25
N GLN A 54 -5.08 -4.86 -8.09
CA GLN A 54 -4.97 -6.25 -7.68
C GLN A 54 -3.90 -6.41 -6.61
N VAL A 55 -4.28 -7.04 -5.50
CA VAL A 55 -3.34 -7.42 -4.45
C VAL A 55 -2.58 -8.66 -4.91
N LEU A 56 -1.26 -8.58 -4.91
CA LEU A 56 -0.37 -9.68 -5.30
C LEU A 56 0.16 -10.41 -4.07
N TYR A 57 0.26 -9.73 -2.94
CA TYR A 57 0.65 -10.32 -1.66
C TYR A 57 0.18 -9.46 -0.51
N GLN A 58 -0.18 -10.08 0.61
CA GLN A 58 -0.50 -9.38 1.84
C GLN A 58 -0.13 -10.21 3.07
N LYS A 59 0.45 -9.56 4.08
CA LYS A 59 0.73 -10.14 5.39
C LYS A 59 0.56 -9.05 6.43
N ASN A 60 -0.34 -9.24 7.39
CA ASN A 60 -0.67 -8.23 8.42
C ASN A 60 -0.90 -6.81 7.85
N ALA A 61 -1.44 -6.70 6.63
CA ALA A 61 -1.34 -5.49 5.82
C ALA A 61 -2.08 -4.25 6.38
N THR A 62 -3.07 -4.45 7.25
CA THR A 62 -3.85 -3.39 7.90
C THR A 62 -3.39 -3.05 9.32
N LYS A 63 -2.46 -3.83 9.89
CA LYS A 63 -1.87 -3.51 11.21
C LYS A 63 -0.82 -2.42 11.06
N ARG A 64 -0.82 -1.47 11.98
CA ARG A 64 0.15 -0.38 12.02
C ARG A 64 1.47 -0.82 12.63
N TYR A 65 2.56 -0.40 12.01
CA TYR A 65 3.92 -0.56 12.52
C TYR A 65 4.68 0.76 12.38
N PRO A 66 5.76 0.95 13.16
CA PRO A 66 6.69 2.03 12.87
C PRO A 66 7.30 1.84 11.49
N ILE A 67 7.43 2.93 10.73
CA ILE A 67 7.85 2.88 9.33
C ILE A 67 9.16 3.59 9.04
N ALA A 68 9.81 4.17 10.06
CA ALA A 68 11.05 4.92 9.92
C ALA A 68 11.01 5.93 8.75
N SER A 69 12.12 6.08 8.03
CA SER A 69 12.28 6.96 6.86
C SER A 69 11.35 6.67 5.67
N VAL A 70 10.55 5.58 5.69
CA VAL A 70 9.50 5.40 4.66
C VAL A 70 8.47 6.53 4.72
N ILE A 71 8.32 7.22 5.86
CA ILE A 71 7.46 8.41 5.95
C ILE A 71 7.87 9.50 4.94
N LYS A 72 9.13 9.54 4.50
CA LYS A 72 9.62 10.54 3.53
C LYS A 72 8.93 10.44 2.17
N ILE A 73 8.28 9.31 1.84
CA ILE A 73 7.37 9.21 0.69
C ILE A 73 6.21 10.21 0.84
N LEU A 74 5.61 10.27 2.03
CA LEU A 74 4.52 11.21 2.33
C LEU A 74 5.03 12.65 2.40
N THR A 75 6.22 12.86 2.99
CA THR A 75 6.89 14.17 3.02
C THR A 75 7.14 14.69 1.60
N LEU A 76 7.68 13.85 0.71
CA LEU A 76 7.88 14.21 -0.70
C LEU A 76 6.56 14.60 -1.36
N GLY A 77 5.48 13.85 -1.13
CA GLY A 77 4.16 14.18 -1.66
C GLY A 77 3.68 15.58 -1.25
N VAL A 78 3.87 15.97 0.01
CA VAL A 78 3.54 17.32 0.48
C VAL A 78 4.41 18.37 -0.22
N ILE A 79 5.73 18.16 -0.28
CA ILE A 79 6.66 19.12 -0.92
C ILE A 79 6.33 19.29 -2.40
N LEU A 80 6.07 18.21 -3.15
CA LEU A 80 5.68 18.28 -4.55
C LEU A 80 4.32 18.97 -4.73
N GLN A 81 3.36 18.72 -3.84
CA GLN A 81 2.09 19.43 -3.85
C GLN A 81 2.29 20.94 -3.66
N ASP A 82 3.12 21.35 -2.71
CA ASP A 82 3.36 22.76 -2.42
C ASP A 82 4.21 23.44 -3.49
N ILE A 83 5.10 22.72 -4.17
CA ILE A 83 5.78 23.22 -5.38
C ILE A 83 4.78 23.48 -6.51
N ARG A 84 3.88 22.53 -6.80
CA ARG A 84 2.86 22.70 -7.84
C ARG A 84 1.86 23.80 -7.54
N ASN A 85 1.59 24.05 -6.26
CA ASN A 85 0.73 25.14 -5.82
C ASN A 85 1.49 26.48 -5.65
N HIS A 86 2.75 26.55 -6.07
CA HIS A 86 3.61 27.74 -5.99
C HIS A 86 3.87 28.26 -4.55
N HIS A 87 3.69 27.42 -3.53
CA HIS A 87 4.11 27.71 -2.16
C HIS A 87 5.61 27.48 -1.93
N LEU A 88 6.22 26.60 -2.73
CA LEU A 88 7.66 26.37 -2.80
C LEU A 88 8.13 26.42 -4.25
N LYS A 89 9.42 26.63 -4.49
CA LYS A 89 10.03 26.54 -5.82
C LYS A 89 11.29 25.68 -5.77
N TRP A 90 11.59 24.97 -6.85
CA TRP A 90 12.75 24.07 -6.92
C TRP A 90 14.10 24.78 -6.69
N ASP A 91 14.22 26.01 -7.18
CA ASP A 91 15.40 26.88 -7.09
C ASP A 91 15.42 27.77 -5.84
N GLN A 92 14.33 27.76 -5.05
CA GLN A 92 14.28 28.47 -3.77
C GLN A 92 15.39 27.95 -2.87
N LYS A 93 16.16 28.89 -2.31
CA LYS A 93 17.20 28.61 -1.33
C LYS A 93 16.64 28.60 0.09
N ILE A 94 17.01 27.59 0.87
CA ILE A 94 16.64 27.43 2.27
C ILE A 94 17.90 27.57 3.11
N LYS A 95 17.91 28.57 4.00
CA LYS A 95 18.99 28.80 4.95
C LYS A 95 18.95 27.80 6.10
N ILE A 96 20.07 27.14 6.34
CA ILE A 96 20.18 26.12 7.39
C ILE A 96 20.35 26.77 8.75
N THR A 97 19.53 26.33 9.70
CA THR A 97 19.59 26.79 11.10
C THR A 97 20.58 25.95 11.91
N PRO A 98 21.04 26.42 13.09
CA PRO A 98 21.93 25.63 13.94
C PRO A 98 21.31 24.29 14.39
N ALA A 99 19.98 24.24 14.53
CA ALA A 99 19.29 23.01 14.94
C ALA A 99 19.26 21.97 13.81
N VAL A 100 19.01 22.41 12.57
CA VAL A 100 19.05 21.54 11.38
C VAL A 100 20.48 21.09 11.08
N ALA A 101 21.47 21.97 11.19
CA ALA A 101 22.88 21.60 11.04
C ALA A 101 23.28 20.53 12.07
N LYS A 102 22.83 20.66 13.33
CA LYS A 102 23.07 19.65 14.36
C LYS A 102 22.41 18.30 14.01
N MET A 103 21.20 18.29 13.47
CA MET A 103 20.55 17.06 12.98
C MET A 103 21.37 16.42 11.85
N ALA A 104 21.92 17.24 10.95
CA ALA A 104 22.72 16.79 9.82
C ALA A 104 24.12 16.25 10.19
N ASP A 105 24.64 16.64 11.36
CA ASP A 105 25.96 16.25 11.85
C ASP A 105 25.94 15.04 12.80
N ASP A 106 24.75 14.54 13.16
CA ASP A 106 24.63 13.35 14.00
C ASP A 106 24.87 12.08 13.20
N TRP A 107 25.93 11.35 13.56
CA TRP A 107 26.38 10.14 12.87
C TRP A 107 25.42 8.95 13.03
N HIS A 108 24.51 8.98 14.01
CA HIS A 108 23.49 7.93 14.15
C HIS A 108 22.37 8.06 13.10
N PHE A 109 22.26 9.21 12.44
CA PHE A 109 21.18 9.53 11.51
C PHE A 109 21.68 9.51 10.06
N SER A 110 20.73 9.40 9.12
CA SER A 110 21.07 9.41 7.69
C SER A 110 21.18 10.85 7.23
N ASN A 111 22.33 11.27 6.72
CA ASN A 111 22.57 12.70 6.44
C ASN A 111 23.47 12.94 5.22
N VAL A 112 23.36 14.16 4.70
CA VAL A 112 24.44 14.86 3.98
C VAL A 112 24.93 15.99 4.89
N PRO A 113 26.19 16.44 4.78
CA PRO A 113 26.65 17.58 5.57
C PRO A 113 25.85 18.83 5.22
N LEU A 114 25.21 19.46 6.22
CA LEU A 114 24.53 20.74 6.10
C LEU A 114 25.19 21.76 7.03
N MET A 115 25.74 22.83 6.45
CA MET A 115 26.47 23.83 7.21
C MET A 115 25.52 24.90 7.75
N ASN A 116 25.65 25.23 9.04
CA ASN A 116 24.85 26.29 9.65
C ASN A 116 25.09 27.64 8.95
N GLY A 117 24.02 28.31 8.54
CA GLY A 117 24.06 29.59 7.86
C GLY A 117 24.21 29.53 6.34
N GLU A 118 24.64 28.39 5.78
CA GLU A 118 24.63 28.13 4.34
C GLU A 118 23.21 27.95 3.81
N GLU A 119 23.06 28.08 2.50
CA GLU A 119 21.78 27.96 1.80
C GLU A 119 21.83 26.89 0.71
N TYR A 120 20.83 26.02 0.71
CA TYR A 120 20.70 24.94 -0.27
C TYR A 120 19.38 25.06 -1.02
N THR A 121 19.38 24.70 -2.30
CA THR A 121 18.13 24.72 -3.08
C THR A 121 17.17 23.62 -2.62
N VAL A 122 15.87 23.84 -2.78
CA VAL A 122 14.84 22.80 -2.55
C VAL A 122 15.17 21.53 -3.33
N ARG A 123 15.68 21.65 -4.58
CA ARG A 123 16.13 20.51 -5.38
C ARG A 123 17.20 19.66 -4.68
N GLN A 124 18.29 20.27 -4.22
CA GLN A 124 19.37 19.57 -3.52
C GLN A 124 18.87 18.88 -2.25
N LEU A 125 17.99 19.54 -1.50
CA LEU A 125 17.44 18.98 -0.26
C LEU A 125 16.48 17.82 -0.54
N VAL A 126 15.67 17.89 -1.60
CA VAL A 126 14.78 16.80 -2.01
C VAL A 126 15.60 15.60 -2.51
N ASP A 127 16.66 15.83 -3.28
CA ASP A 127 17.54 14.76 -3.75
C ASP A 127 18.23 14.06 -2.58
N SER A 128 18.82 14.80 -1.66
CA SER A 128 19.44 14.20 -0.46
C SER A 128 18.43 13.47 0.43
N MET A 129 17.22 14.01 0.60
CA MET A 129 16.11 13.34 1.30
C MET A 129 15.76 11.98 0.67
N MET A 130 15.73 11.88 -0.65
CA MET A 130 15.25 10.67 -1.33
C MET A 130 16.36 9.66 -1.63
N LEU A 131 17.56 10.11 -1.99
CA LEU A 131 18.67 9.22 -2.37
C LEU A 131 19.36 8.64 -1.13
N VAL A 132 19.75 9.48 -0.17
CA VAL A 132 20.51 9.06 1.02
C VAL A 132 19.71 9.20 2.32
N SER A 133 18.42 9.48 2.21
CA SER A 133 17.52 9.57 3.36
C SER A 133 17.81 10.72 4.32
N ALA A 134 18.45 11.81 3.85
CA ALA A 134 18.97 12.88 4.69
C ALA A 134 17.91 13.51 5.63
N ASP A 135 18.07 13.31 6.93
CA ASP A 135 17.15 13.76 7.98
C ASP A 135 17.17 15.28 8.12
N GLY A 136 18.37 15.88 8.19
CA GLY A 136 18.52 17.34 8.21
C GLY A 136 17.89 18.04 7.00
N SER A 137 18.07 17.49 5.79
CA SER A 137 17.46 18.06 4.58
C SER A 137 15.94 18.00 4.61
N THR A 138 15.40 16.91 5.17
CA THR A 138 13.96 16.72 5.31
C THR A 138 13.36 17.69 6.33
N GLU A 139 14.04 17.91 7.46
CA GLU A 139 13.64 18.94 8.43
C GLU A 139 13.70 20.34 7.81
N ALA A 140 14.78 20.68 7.10
CA ALA A 140 14.93 21.98 6.44
C ALA A 140 13.76 22.28 5.50
N LEU A 141 13.42 21.33 4.62
CA LEU A 141 12.29 21.42 3.69
C LEU A 141 10.97 21.64 4.42
N ALA A 142 10.67 20.79 5.40
CA ALA A 142 9.38 20.82 6.10
C ALA A 142 9.20 22.07 6.97
N LEU A 143 10.28 22.56 7.59
CA LEU A 143 10.26 23.78 8.39
C LEU A 143 10.17 25.03 7.52
N ALA A 144 10.86 25.07 6.36
CA ALA A 144 10.70 26.16 5.40
C ALA A 144 9.27 26.21 4.83
N ASP A 145 8.65 25.06 4.59
CA ASP A 145 7.31 24.94 4.03
C ASP A 145 6.18 25.29 5.01
N ALA A 146 6.29 24.86 6.27
CA ALA A 146 5.18 24.93 7.23
C ALA A 146 5.53 25.64 8.55
N GLY A 147 6.77 26.05 8.75
CA GLY A 147 7.26 26.76 9.94
C GLY A 147 7.44 25.90 11.20
N SER A 148 6.81 24.71 11.27
CA SER A 148 6.95 23.80 12.41
C SER A 148 6.58 22.36 12.07
N THR A 149 7.08 21.40 12.85
CA THR A 149 6.72 19.98 12.77
C THR A 149 5.22 19.76 12.89
N ALA A 150 4.55 20.42 13.84
CA ALA A 150 3.11 20.27 14.04
C ALA A 150 2.30 20.78 12.83
N ALA A 151 2.72 21.89 12.22
CA ALA A 151 2.07 22.42 11.03
C ALA A 151 2.31 21.51 9.81
N PHE A 152 3.53 21.01 9.62
CA PHE A 152 3.83 20.09 8.53
C PHE A 152 3.09 18.75 8.68
N ASN A 153 2.93 18.24 9.91
CA ASN A 153 2.14 17.04 10.18
C ASN A 153 0.68 17.19 9.72
N LYS A 154 0.08 18.38 9.84
CA LYS A 154 -1.27 18.65 9.31
C LYS A 154 -1.31 18.52 7.79
N LYS A 155 -0.29 19.01 7.08
CA LYS A 155 -0.16 18.84 5.63
C LYS A 155 -0.01 17.38 5.25
N MET A 156 0.83 16.62 5.96
CA MET A 156 0.99 15.17 5.73
C MET A 156 -0.33 14.41 5.95
N MET A 157 -1.08 14.71 7.01
CA MET A 157 -2.40 14.10 7.23
C MET A 157 -3.40 14.45 6.11
N ALA A 158 -3.39 15.70 5.63
CA ALA A 158 -4.25 16.13 4.54
C ALA A 158 -3.89 15.44 3.22
N PHE A 159 -2.59 15.26 2.93
CA PHE A 159 -2.13 14.51 1.76
C PHE A 159 -2.52 13.03 1.84
N ALA A 160 -2.28 12.38 2.99
CA ALA A 160 -2.67 10.99 3.20
C ALA A 160 -4.18 10.76 3.00
N LYS A 161 -5.01 11.70 3.44
CA LYS A 161 -6.47 11.64 3.20
C LYS A 161 -6.83 11.64 1.71
N LYS A 162 -6.09 12.39 0.87
CA LYS A 162 -6.29 12.36 -0.59
C LYS A 162 -5.94 11.01 -1.20
N ALA A 163 -4.95 10.31 -0.62
CA ALA A 163 -4.61 8.94 -0.98
C ALA A 163 -5.59 7.88 -0.41
N GLY A 164 -6.68 8.31 0.25
CA GLY A 164 -7.67 7.41 0.85
C GLY A 164 -7.25 6.83 2.20
N VAL A 165 -6.22 7.37 2.83
CA VAL A 165 -5.65 6.89 4.10
C VAL A 165 -6.05 7.82 5.23
N THR A 166 -6.78 7.30 6.22
CA THR A 166 -7.23 8.08 7.39
C THR A 166 -6.78 7.49 8.73
N ASP A 167 -6.45 6.20 8.77
CA ASP A 167 -6.09 5.49 9.99
C ASP A 167 -4.56 5.46 10.18
N ILE A 168 -3.94 6.61 10.45
CA ILE A 168 -2.48 6.74 10.63
C ILE A 168 -2.10 7.58 11.83
N LYS A 169 -0.88 7.38 12.37
CA LYS A 169 -0.29 8.25 13.39
C LYS A 169 0.99 8.87 12.86
N ILE A 170 1.03 10.20 12.80
CA ILE A 170 2.18 10.96 12.33
C ILE A 170 2.67 11.87 13.47
N TYR A 171 3.95 11.76 13.78
CA TYR A 171 4.67 12.56 14.75
C TYR A 171 5.69 13.48 14.10
N ASN A 172 6.30 13.09 12.97
CA ASN A 172 7.22 13.94 12.23
C ASN A 172 7.41 13.49 10.77
N MET A 173 8.10 14.33 10.00
CA MET A 173 8.39 14.18 8.57
C MET A 173 9.61 13.32 8.23
N ILE A 174 10.45 13.00 9.23
CA ILE A 174 11.75 12.34 9.01
C ILE A 174 11.72 10.84 9.33
N GLY A 175 10.92 10.41 10.29
CA GLY A 175 10.74 9.00 10.66
C GLY A 175 11.45 8.56 11.94
N LEU A 176 12.30 9.41 12.50
CA LEU A 176 12.96 9.17 13.79
C LEU A 176 11.98 9.23 14.97
N PRO A 177 12.33 8.64 16.13
CA PRO A 177 11.66 8.89 17.39
C PRO A 177 11.53 10.38 17.70
N ASN A 178 10.42 10.77 18.32
CA ASN A 178 10.15 12.18 18.67
C ASN A 178 11.26 12.81 19.52
N GLY A 179 11.92 12.04 20.39
CA GLY A 179 13.03 12.51 21.22
C GLY A 179 14.23 13.01 20.42
N ASP A 180 14.48 12.40 19.26
CA ASP A 180 15.67 12.63 18.43
C ASP A 180 15.59 13.93 17.63
N LEU A 181 14.38 14.48 17.43
CA LEU A 181 14.18 15.76 16.76
C LEU A 181 14.71 16.98 17.55
N GLY A 182 15.22 16.78 18.76
CA GLY A 182 15.83 17.85 19.55
C GLY A 182 14.90 19.05 19.75
N LYS A 183 15.24 20.20 19.14
CA LYS A 183 14.43 21.44 19.23
C LYS A 183 13.14 21.38 18.40
N HIS A 184 13.06 20.50 17.40
CA HIS A 184 11.92 20.38 16.48
C HIS A 184 10.91 19.31 16.90
N LYS A 185 11.12 18.66 18.05
CA LYS A 185 10.20 17.67 18.60
C LYS A 185 8.81 18.24 18.92
N LEU A 186 7.81 17.36 18.89
CA LEU A 186 6.50 17.69 19.43
C LEU A 186 6.54 17.71 20.96
N LYS A 187 6.03 18.79 21.56
CA LYS A 187 5.87 18.92 23.02
C LYS A 187 4.72 18.05 23.50
N GLY A 188 4.85 17.46 24.70
CA GLY A 188 3.82 16.60 25.30
C GLY A 188 3.63 15.25 24.61
N VAL A 189 4.55 14.88 23.70
CA VAL A 189 4.58 13.58 23.03
C VAL A 189 5.74 12.77 23.60
N ASP A 190 5.50 11.47 23.82
CA ASP A 190 6.50 10.52 24.30
C ASP A 190 7.78 10.56 23.43
N LYS A 191 8.96 10.42 24.05
CA LYS A 191 10.24 10.50 23.34
C LYS A 191 10.45 9.36 22.34
N ASP A 192 9.85 8.19 22.59
CA ASP A 192 9.99 7.00 21.77
C ASP A 192 8.83 6.85 20.75
N ALA A 193 7.99 7.88 20.62
CA ALA A 193 6.92 7.92 19.64
C ALA A 193 7.47 8.02 18.21
N GLU A 194 7.07 7.08 17.35
CA GLU A 194 7.42 7.01 15.93
C GLU A 194 6.16 6.93 15.05
N ASN A 195 6.27 7.36 13.79
CA ASN A 195 5.18 7.32 12.81
C ASN A 195 4.65 5.90 12.61
N LEU A 196 3.35 5.68 12.78
CA LEU A 196 2.71 4.36 12.66
C LEU A 196 1.72 4.30 11.49
N LEU A 197 2.06 3.51 10.48
CA LEU A 197 1.22 3.26 9.30
C LEU A 197 1.14 1.74 9.04
N SER A 198 0.09 1.30 8.34
CA SER A 198 0.01 -0.08 7.86
C SER A 198 0.74 -0.24 6.52
N ALA A 199 1.13 -1.47 6.16
CA ALA A 199 1.76 -1.73 4.87
C ALA A 199 0.84 -1.38 3.68
N LYS A 200 -0.47 -1.63 3.85
CA LYS A 200 -1.51 -1.21 2.90
C LYS A 200 -1.57 0.31 2.74
N ASP A 201 -1.59 1.05 3.85
CA ASP A 201 -1.67 2.51 3.82
C ASP A 201 -0.44 3.13 3.14
N VAL A 202 0.75 2.61 3.43
CA VAL A 202 1.98 3.02 2.75
C VAL A 202 1.86 2.76 1.24
N ALA A 203 1.37 1.60 0.82
CA ALA A 203 1.21 1.29 -0.61
C ALA A 203 0.19 2.21 -1.29
N LEU A 204 -0.91 2.57 -0.61
CA LEU A 204 -1.89 3.52 -1.12
C LEU A 204 -1.32 4.93 -1.28
N ILE A 205 -0.53 5.40 -0.30
CA ILE A 205 0.19 6.68 -0.39
C ILE A 205 1.20 6.64 -1.54
N SER A 206 2.01 5.59 -1.65
CA SER A 206 2.97 5.44 -2.75
C SER A 206 2.29 5.38 -4.11
N LYS A 207 1.17 4.67 -4.24
CA LYS A 207 0.37 4.62 -5.46
C LYS A 207 -0.13 6.00 -5.84
N TYR A 208 -0.78 6.68 -4.90
CA TYR A 208 -1.31 8.02 -5.12
C TYR A 208 -0.19 8.98 -5.54
N LEU A 209 0.96 8.93 -4.87
CA LEU A 209 2.12 9.75 -5.16
C LEU A 209 2.62 9.51 -6.59
N VAL A 210 2.88 8.27 -6.98
CA VAL A 210 3.42 7.95 -8.31
C VAL A 210 2.44 8.29 -9.42
N GLU A 211 1.14 8.09 -9.21
CA GLU A 211 0.11 8.39 -10.21
C GLU A 211 -0.13 9.89 -10.40
N ASN A 212 -0.09 10.68 -9.31
CA ASN A 212 -0.44 12.10 -9.36
C ASN A 212 0.80 13.00 -9.46
N TYR A 213 1.96 12.51 -9.04
CA TYR A 213 3.24 13.23 -9.01
C TYR A 213 4.36 12.38 -9.64
N PRO A 214 4.30 12.11 -10.96
CA PRO A 214 5.25 11.23 -11.66
C PRO A 214 6.70 11.71 -11.57
N GLU A 215 6.96 13.01 -11.33
CA GLU A 215 8.29 13.56 -11.04
C GLU A 215 8.97 12.90 -9.82
N THR A 216 8.18 12.24 -8.96
CA THR A 216 8.69 11.36 -7.90
C THR A 216 9.66 10.33 -8.45
N LEU A 217 9.33 9.69 -9.57
CA LEU A 217 10.16 8.64 -10.16
C LEU A 217 11.43 9.19 -10.77
N ASP A 218 11.40 10.42 -11.32
CA ASP A 218 12.62 11.10 -11.80
C ASP A 218 13.59 11.38 -10.67
N ILE A 219 13.09 11.59 -9.45
CA ILE A 219 13.92 11.76 -8.25
C ILE A 219 14.43 10.41 -7.77
N THR A 220 13.55 9.43 -7.55
CA THR A 220 13.90 8.17 -6.86
C THR A 220 14.67 7.19 -7.73
N LYS A 221 14.63 7.33 -9.06
CA LYS A 221 15.42 6.49 -9.99
C LYS A 221 16.88 6.92 -10.09
N GLN A 222 17.23 8.11 -9.62
CA GLN A 222 18.62 8.58 -9.64
C GLN A 222 19.49 7.66 -8.79
N LYS A 223 20.50 7.06 -9.42
CA LYS A 223 21.48 6.21 -8.72
C LYS A 223 22.53 7.05 -7.99
N PHE A 224 22.97 8.14 -8.61
CA PHE A 224 23.96 9.05 -8.06
C PHE A 224 23.52 10.49 -8.28
N ALA A 225 23.89 11.38 -7.36
CA ALA A 225 23.81 12.81 -7.56
C ALA A 225 24.87 13.50 -6.69
N ASN A 226 25.44 14.60 -7.18
CA ASN A 226 26.33 15.43 -6.37
C ASN A 226 25.51 16.38 -5.49
N PHE A 227 25.94 16.54 -4.24
CA PHE A 227 25.42 17.51 -3.30
C PHE A 227 26.52 18.53 -2.99
N ASP A 228 26.35 19.77 -3.43
CA ASP A 228 27.27 20.86 -3.09
C ASP A 228 27.10 21.23 -1.61
N VAL A 229 28.06 20.86 -0.77
CA VAL A 229 28.09 21.16 0.66
C VAL A 229 28.47 22.61 0.90
N THR A 230 29.50 23.07 0.19
CA THR A 230 29.93 24.47 0.07
C THR A 230 30.32 24.75 -1.38
N LYS A 231 30.72 25.97 -1.71
CA LYS A 231 31.16 26.32 -3.08
C LYS A 231 32.35 25.46 -3.59
N ASP A 232 33.20 24.95 -2.68
CA ASP A 232 34.43 24.22 -2.99
C ASP A 232 34.37 22.75 -2.55
N GLN A 233 33.24 22.28 -2.03
CA GLN A 233 33.09 20.93 -1.47
C GLN A 233 31.83 20.25 -1.97
N GLN A 234 31.98 19.07 -2.55
CA GLN A 234 30.88 18.21 -2.99
C GLN A 234 30.86 16.90 -2.22
N TYR A 235 29.65 16.37 -2.02
CA TYR A 235 29.38 15.04 -1.51
C TYR A 235 28.67 14.22 -2.59
N LEU A 236 29.25 13.10 -2.99
CA LEU A 236 28.61 12.18 -3.95
C LEU A 236 27.57 11.33 -3.22
N MET A 237 26.30 11.62 -3.46
CA MET A 237 25.19 10.81 -2.96
C MET A 237 25.06 9.55 -3.81
N THR A 238 25.03 8.40 -3.14
CA THR A 238 24.66 7.11 -3.75
C THR A 238 23.31 6.70 -3.21
N ASN A 239 22.36 6.40 -4.09
CA ASN A 239 21.03 6.01 -3.68
C ASN A 239 21.06 4.69 -2.89
N VAL A 240 20.49 4.70 -1.69
CA VAL A 240 20.49 3.54 -0.77
C VAL A 240 19.55 2.42 -1.21
N ASN A 241 18.73 2.63 -2.25
CA ASN A 241 17.88 1.60 -2.83
C ASN A 241 18.70 0.61 -3.68
N ALA A 242 19.03 -0.53 -3.10
CA ALA A 242 19.84 -1.55 -3.76
C ALA A 242 19.09 -2.34 -4.86
N LEU A 243 17.79 -2.10 -5.07
CA LEU A 243 16.98 -2.69 -6.14
C LEU A 243 17.04 -1.91 -7.47
N LEU A 244 17.58 -0.69 -7.48
CA LEU A 244 17.71 0.10 -8.71
C LEU A 244 18.58 -0.63 -9.75
N PRO A 245 18.43 -0.34 -11.06
CA PRO A 245 19.23 -0.95 -12.12
C PRO A 245 20.71 -0.82 -11.84
N GLN A 246 21.45 -1.91 -12.11
CA GLN A 246 22.89 -1.99 -11.90
C GLN A 246 23.32 -1.81 -10.41
N ASN A 247 22.39 -1.84 -9.46
CA ASN A 247 22.69 -2.08 -8.05
C ASN A 247 22.59 -3.60 -7.76
N GLY A 248 23.13 -4.03 -6.61
CA GLY A 248 23.38 -5.45 -6.32
C GLY A 248 22.16 -6.36 -6.32
N PHE A 249 20.93 -5.84 -6.26
CA PHE A 249 19.70 -6.63 -6.16
C PHE A 249 18.62 -6.21 -7.17
N ALA A 250 19.01 -5.67 -8.33
CA ALA A 250 18.05 -5.39 -9.40
C ALA A 250 17.32 -6.69 -9.84
N PRO A 251 15.98 -6.73 -9.85
CA PRO A 251 15.24 -7.90 -10.32
C PRO A 251 15.34 -8.05 -11.85
N LYS A 252 15.06 -9.26 -12.35
CA LYS A 252 15.02 -9.54 -13.80
C LYS A 252 13.67 -9.14 -14.40
N ASP A 253 13.62 -9.05 -15.73
CA ASP A 253 12.40 -8.86 -16.53
C ASP A 253 11.50 -7.69 -16.10
N GLY A 254 12.14 -6.65 -15.56
CA GLY A 254 11.52 -5.39 -15.18
C GLY A 254 12.55 -4.40 -14.64
N GLU A 255 12.08 -3.20 -14.33
CA GLU A 255 12.94 -2.10 -13.90
C GLU A 255 12.34 -1.41 -12.66
N ILE A 256 13.13 -1.32 -11.59
CA ILE A 256 12.79 -0.62 -10.36
C ILE A 256 13.24 0.84 -10.48
N ASP A 257 12.36 1.78 -10.16
CA ASP A 257 12.62 3.21 -10.24
C ASP A 257 12.29 3.95 -8.93
N GLY A 258 12.04 3.20 -7.84
CA GLY A 258 11.80 3.75 -6.51
C GLY A 258 11.56 2.68 -5.45
N LEU A 259 11.13 3.04 -4.23
CA LEU A 259 10.88 4.41 -3.75
C LEU A 259 11.76 4.78 -2.57
N LYS A 260 11.71 4.01 -1.47
CA LYS A 260 12.33 4.43 -0.20
C LYS A 260 12.59 3.27 0.75
N THR A 261 13.76 3.30 1.39
CA THR A 261 14.11 2.47 2.54
C THR A 261 14.02 3.26 3.85
N GLY A 262 13.97 2.57 4.99
CA GLY A 262 14.05 3.17 6.31
C GLY A 262 14.44 2.17 7.40
N ASN A 263 15.06 2.66 8.47
CA ASN A 263 15.42 1.86 9.63
C ASN A 263 15.45 2.73 10.89
N THR A 264 14.89 2.21 11.98
CA THR A 264 15.13 2.62 13.36
C THR A 264 15.16 1.35 14.21
N ASP A 265 15.63 1.43 15.44
CA ASP A 265 15.64 0.27 16.36
C ASP A 265 14.24 -0.33 16.53
N ARG A 266 13.21 0.52 16.56
CA ARG A 266 11.82 0.10 16.77
C ARG A 266 11.15 -0.35 15.47
N ALA A 267 11.38 0.34 14.36
CA ALA A 267 10.81 -0.03 13.06
C ALA A 267 11.45 -1.29 12.49
N GLY A 268 12.73 -1.55 12.82
CA GLY A 268 13.57 -2.45 12.04
C GLY A 268 13.70 -1.95 10.60
N LYS A 269 14.16 -2.83 9.71
CA LYS A 269 14.34 -2.50 8.30
C LYS A 269 12.99 -2.45 7.59
N CYS A 270 12.74 -1.37 6.88
CA CYS A 270 11.53 -1.13 6.10
C CYS A 270 11.92 -0.72 4.69
N ILE A 271 11.18 -1.21 3.70
CA ILE A 271 11.44 -0.91 2.29
C ILE A 271 10.13 -0.83 1.51
N VAL A 272 10.05 0.19 0.67
CA VAL A 272 9.03 0.33 -0.36
C VAL A 272 9.73 0.43 -1.70
N SER A 273 9.41 -0.51 -2.59
CA SER A 273 9.86 -0.45 -3.98
C SER A 273 8.70 -0.28 -4.94
N THR A 274 9.02 0.27 -6.11
CA THR A 274 8.14 0.24 -7.27
C THR A 274 8.95 0.07 -8.53
N GLY A 275 8.36 -0.63 -9.49
CA GLY A 275 8.95 -0.83 -10.80
C GLY A 275 7.91 -1.33 -11.79
N THR A 276 8.31 -1.36 -13.06
CA THR A 276 7.47 -1.85 -14.16
C THR A 276 7.92 -3.25 -14.56
N PHE A 277 6.99 -4.21 -14.53
CA PHE A 277 7.21 -5.61 -14.89
C PHE A 277 6.13 -6.02 -15.90
N THR A 278 6.55 -6.50 -17.06
CA THR A 278 5.64 -6.88 -18.16
C THR A 278 4.59 -5.79 -18.48
N GLY A 279 5.02 -4.51 -18.45
CA GLY A 279 4.16 -3.35 -18.73
C GLY A 279 3.17 -2.98 -17.62
N ARG A 280 3.34 -3.52 -16.42
CA ARG A 280 2.50 -3.23 -15.24
C ARG A 280 3.36 -2.66 -14.11
N ARG A 281 2.91 -1.57 -13.48
CA ARG A 281 3.60 -1.03 -12.31
C ARG A 281 3.21 -1.79 -11.05
N ILE A 282 4.21 -2.29 -10.35
CA ILE A 282 4.04 -2.95 -9.05
C ILE A 282 4.55 -2.03 -7.95
N ILE A 283 3.87 -2.04 -6.80
CA ILE A 283 4.31 -1.39 -5.56
C ILE A 283 4.38 -2.45 -4.48
N LEU A 284 5.53 -2.59 -3.84
CA LEU A 284 5.79 -3.58 -2.79
C LEU A 284 6.30 -2.91 -1.53
N VAL A 285 5.54 -3.06 -0.45
CA VAL A 285 5.87 -2.58 0.89
C VAL A 285 6.24 -3.77 1.77
N ALA A 286 7.37 -3.68 2.49
CA ALA A 286 7.73 -4.57 3.58
C ALA A 286 8.13 -3.74 4.80
N LEU A 287 7.54 -4.08 5.97
CA LEU A 287 7.78 -3.41 7.24
C LEU A 287 8.39 -4.41 8.24
N HIS A 288 9.42 -3.96 8.94
CA HIS A 288 10.14 -4.74 9.94
C HIS A 288 10.64 -6.08 9.37
N THR A 289 11.48 -6.00 8.34
CA THR A 289 12.20 -7.16 7.79
C THR A 289 13.31 -7.58 8.74
N LYS A 290 13.57 -8.89 8.79
CA LYS A 290 14.66 -9.45 9.60
C LYS A 290 15.98 -9.44 8.83
N GLY A 291 17.05 -9.78 9.54
CA GLY A 291 18.38 -9.95 8.96
C GLY A 291 19.15 -8.65 8.78
N GLU A 292 20.11 -8.69 7.87
CA GLU A 292 21.00 -7.59 7.54
C GLU A 292 20.32 -6.56 6.63
N TRP A 293 20.91 -5.36 6.50
CA TRP A 293 20.34 -4.25 5.74
C TRP A 293 19.87 -4.64 4.32
N ASN A 294 20.67 -5.45 3.62
CA ASN A 294 20.38 -5.84 2.24
C ASN A 294 19.38 -6.99 2.11
N ASP A 295 19.03 -7.69 3.20
CA ASP A 295 18.08 -8.80 3.13
C ASP A 295 16.66 -8.32 2.80
N GLN A 296 16.33 -7.08 3.15
CA GLN A 296 15.08 -6.44 2.73
C GLN A 296 15.00 -6.32 1.19
N SER A 297 16.12 -6.01 0.53
CA SER A 297 16.19 -5.86 -0.92
C SER A 297 16.17 -7.22 -1.62
N LYS A 298 16.96 -8.20 -1.13
CA LYS A 298 16.93 -9.59 -1.64
C LYS A 298 15.53 -10.18 -1.60
N MET A 299 14.84 -10.03 -0.48
CA MET A 299 13.46 -10.51 -0.32
C MET A 299 12.51 -9.91 -1.37
N GLN A 300 12.63 -8.62 -1.66
CA GLN A 300 11.81 -7.98 -2.68
C GLN A 300 12.21 -8.40 -4.10
N GLN A 301 13.51 -8.55 -4.37
CA GLN A 301 14.02 -9.08 -5.63
C GLN A 301 13.44 -10.48 -5.91
N ASP A 302 13.46 -11.38 -4.91
CA ASP A 302 12.89 -12.72 -5.00
C ASP A 302 11.39 -12.68 -5.31
N PHE A 303 10.65 -11.78 -4.66
CA PHE A 303 9.22 -11.58 -4.96
C PHE A 303 9.01 -11.20 -6.43
N TYR A 304 9.75 -10.21 -6.96
CA TYR A 304 9.60 -9.76 -8.34
C TYR A 304 9.98 -10.84 -9.34
N ASN A 305 11.12 -11.50 -9.13
CA ASN A 305 11.59 -12.59 -9.99
C ASN A 305 10.57 -13.73 -10.04
N LYS A 306 10.02 -14.12 -8.87
CA LYS A 306 8.99 -15.15 -8.79
C LYS A 306 7.68 -14.73 -9.46
N LEU A 307 7.27 -13.47 -9.28
CA LEU A 307 6.06 -12.93 -9.91
C LEU A 307 6.13 -13.07 -11.43
N VAL A 308 7.23 -12.64 -12.06
CA VAL A 308 7.40 -12.73 -13.51
C VAL A 308 7.66 -14.16 -14.01
N ASP A 309 8.20 -15.04 -13.17
CA ASP A 309 8.39 -16.45 -13.50
C ASP A 309 7.07 -17.23 -13.53
N GLU A 310 6.21 -17.02 -12.53
CA GLU A 310 5.01 -17.84 -12.30
C GLU A 310 3.72 -17.23 -12.86
N TYR A 311 3.66 -15.90 -12.97
CA TYR A 311 2.46 -15.16 -13.36
C TYR A 311 2.68 -14.37 -14.66
N GLN A 312 1.56 -14.01 -15.30
CA GLN A 312 1.52 -13.15 -16.48
C GLN A 312 0.32 -12.21 -16.41
N PRO A 313 0.42 -10.99 -16.97
CA PRO A 313 -0.73 -10.10 -17.10
C PRO A 313 -1.68 -10.61 -18.19
N VAL A 314 -2.98 -10.68 -17.86
CA VAL A 314 -4.06 -11.05 -18.80
C VAL A 314 -5.12 -9.96 -18.78
N GLU A 315 -5.38 -9.37 -19.95
CA GLU A 315 -6.40 -8.33 -20.10
C GLU A 315 -7.82 -8.93 -20.14
N ILE A 316 -8.72 -8.35 -19.34
CA ILE A 316 -10.15 -8.64 -19.32
C ILE A 316 -10.85 -7.43 -19.96
N LYS A 317 -11.39 -7.62 -21.16
CA LYS A 317 -12.04 -6.55 -21.94
C LYS A 317 -13.53 -6.48 -21.68
N LYS A 318 -14.16 -7.62 -21.39
CA LYS A 318 -15.60 -7.76 -21.16
C LYS A 318 -15.91 -8.88 -20.17
N VAL A 319 -17.08 -8.82 -19.55
CA VAL A 319 -17.54 -9.84 -18.57
C VAL A 319 -17.56 -11.25 -19.17
N SER A 320 -17.85 -11.39 -20.47
CA SER A 320 -17.85 -12.69 -21.15
C SER A 320 -16.47 -13.34 -21.24
N ASP A 321 -15.38 -12.57 -21.11
CA ASP A 321 -14.02 -13.14 -21.05
C ASP A 321 -13.84 -13.96 -19.75
N LEU A 322 -14.55 -13.60 -18.68
CA LEU A 322 -14.59 -14.33 -17.41
C LEU A 322 -15.62 -15.45 -17.43
N SER A 323 -16.86 -15.15 -17.83
CA SER A 323 -17.95 -16.13 -17.93
C SER A 323 -19.14 -15.56 -18.69
N ALA A 324 -19.60 -16.28 -19.72
CA ALA A 324 -20.82 -15.93 -20.45
C ALA A 324 -22.07 -15.89 -19.56
N LYS A 325 -22.10 -16.67 -18.47
CA LYS A 325 -23.23 -16.75 -17.53
C LYS A 325 -23.36 -15.52 -16.63
N LEU A 326 -22.29 -14.73 -16.47
CA LEU A 326 -22.26 -13.54 -15.61
C LEU A 326 -22.62 -12.25 -16.33
N THR A 327 -22.94 -12.29 -17.63
CA THR A 327 -23.21 -11.08 -18.45
C THR A 327 -24.50 -10.34 -18.08
N SER A 328 -25.36 -10.93 -17.24
CA SER A 328 -26.58 -10.28 -16.73
C SER A 328 -26.89 -10.68 -15.30
N VAL A 329 -27.64 -9.84 -14.61
CA VAL A 329 -28.10 -10.02 -13.23
C VAL A 329 -29.63 -9.88 -13.15
N LYS A 330 -30.27 -10.64 -12.25
CA LYS A 330 -31.72 -10.52 -12.02
C LYS A 330 -32.08 -9.16 -11.44
N VAL A 331 -33.23 -8.64 -11.82
CA VAL A 331 -33.77 -7.35 -11.35
C VAL A 331 -35.17 -7.56 -10.78
N LYS A 332 -35.33 -7.24 -9.50
CA LYS A 332 -36.60 -7.16 -8.80
C LYS A 332 -37.32 -5.85 -9.16
N ASN A 333 -38.64 -5.93 -9.30
CA ASN A 333 -39.53 -4.79 -9.57
C ASN A 333 -39.23 -4.01 -10.87
N GLY A 334 -38.61 -4.64 -11.88
CA GLY A 334 -38.36 -3.99 -13.17
C GLY A 334 -39.61 -3.91 -14.06
N LYS A 335 -39.81 -2.77 -14.73
CA LYS A 335 -40.86 -2.57 -15.75
C LYS A 335 -40.46 -3.35 -17.01
N ASN A 336 -41.22 -4.40 -17.33
CA ASN A 336 -41.04 -5.26 -18.51
C ASN A 336 -39.66 -5.94 -18.67
N LYS A 337 -38.78 -5.84 -17.66
CA LYS A 337 -37.43 -6.42 -17.66
C LYS A 337 -37.13 -7.02 -16.28
N ASN A 338 -36.82 -8.31 -16.24
CA ASN A 338 -36.42 -9.04 -15.03
C ASN A 338 -34.91 -9.27 -14.93
N LYS A 339 -34.13 -8.72 -15.89
CA LYS A 339 -32.67 -8.78 -15.93
C LYS A 339 -32.07 -7.46 -16.42
N ALA A 340 -30.87 -7.17 -15.93
CA ALA A 340 -30.01 -6.09 -16.42
C ALA A 340 -28.69 -6.69 -16.93
N ASN A 341 -28.28 -6.29 -18.12
CA ASN A 341 -26.95 -6.61 -18.64
C ASN A 341 -25.89 -5.81 -17.86
N ILE A 342 -24.76 -6.46 -17.58
CA ILE A 342 -23.64 -5.85 -16.88
C ILE A 342 -22.39 -5.82 -17.75
N LYS A 343 -21.56 -4.80 -17.54
CA LYS A 343 -20.27 -4.59 -18.17
C LYS A 343 -19.22 -4.25 -17.11
N LEU A 344 -17.94 -4.43 -17.45
CA LEU A 344 -16.86 -3.94 -16.61
C LEU A 344 -16.93 -2.40 -16.55
N THR A 345 -16.62 -1.82 -15.40
CA THR A 345 -16.56 -0.36 -15.27
C THR A 345 -15.39 0.23 -16.05
N LYS A 346 -14.28 -0.52 -16.12
CA LYS A 346 -13.13 -0.26 -16.99
C LYS A 346 -12.51 -1.59 -17.42
N LYS A 347 -11.80 -1.60 -18.57
CA LYS A 347 -10.91 -2.72 -18.91
C LYS A 347 -9.91 -2.91 -17.76
N THR A 348 -9.61 -4.16 -17.43
CA THR A 348 -8.77 -4.50 -16.28
C THR A 348 -7.81 -5.60 -16.67
N THR A 349 -6.54 -5.44 -16.35
CA THR A 349 -5.52 -6.48 -16.50
C THR A 349 -5.27 -7.11 -15.14
N VAL A 350 -5.17 -8.44 -15.10
CA VAL A 350 -4.88 -9.19 -13.87
C VAL A 350 -3.66 -10.08 -14.05
N TRP A 351 -2.84 -10.19 -13.03
CA TRP A 351 -1.79 -11.20 -12.91
C TRP A 351 -2.43 -12.56 -12.65
N LEU A 352 -2.18 -13.49 -13.56
CA LEU A 352 -2.72 -14.84 -13.57
C LEU A 352 -1.56 -15.85 -13.72
N PRO A 353 -1.59 -17.02 -13.05
CA PRO A 353 -0.58 -18.06 -13.28
C PRO A 353 -0.47 -18.41 -14.77
N LYS A 354 0.76 -18.55 -15.29
CA LYS A 354 1.02 -18.70 -16.74
C LYS A 354 0.23 -19.81 -17.43
N ASN A 355 -0.08 -20.88 -16.70
CA ASN A 355 -0.79 -22.07 -17.22
C ASN A 355 -2.29 -22.09 -16.88
N MET A 356 -2.85 -20.97 -16.44
CA MET A 356 -4.25 -20.86 -16.03
C MET A 356 -5.05 -20.00 -17.01
N LYS A 357 -6.30 -20.39 -17.28
CA LYS A 357 -7.27 -19.56 -18.03
C LYS A 357 -8.14 -18.77 -17.07
N LEU A 358 -8.63 -17.59 -17.49
CA LEU A 358 -9.50 -16.73 -16.67
C LEU A 358 -10.72 -17.47 -16.09
N GLN A 359 -11.34 -18.38 -16.85
CA GLN A 359 -12.53 -19.11 -16.40
C GLN A 359 -12.24 -20.04 -15.22
N ALA A 360 -10.98 -20.48 -15.04
CA ALA A 360 -10.57 -21.33 -13.93
C ALA A 360 -10.53 -20.58 -12.58
N THR A 361 -10.61 -19.25 -12.59
CA THR A 361 -10.68 -18.41 -11.37
C THR A 361 -12.02 -18.49 -10.65
N LYS A 362 -12.98 -19.27 -11.19
CA LYS A 362 -14.35 -19.45 -10.68
C LYS A 362 -15.02 -18.10 -10.37
N PRO A 363 -15.13 -17.20 -11.37
CA PRO A 363 -15.59 -15.85 -11.15
C PRO A 363 -17.00 -15.84 -10.55
N THR A 364 -17.21 -15.02 -9.52
CA THR A 364 -18.49 -14.92 -8.81
C THR A 364 -18.97 -13.47 -8.81
N LEU A 365 -20.20 -13.23 -9.27
CA LEU A 365 -20.81 -11.89 -9.22
C LEU A 365 -21.33 -11.60 -7.80
N ARG A 366 -20.84 -10.52 -7.19
CA ARG A 366 -21.34 -9.95 -5.94
C ARG A 366 -22.07 -8.65 -6.24
N VAL A 367 -23.37 -8.62 -6.01
CA VAL A 367 -24.21 -7.45 -6.29
C VAL A 367 -24.29 -6.56 -5.04
N GLN A 368 -24.30 -5.24 -5.22
CA GLN A 368 -24.55 -4.30 -4.14
C GLN A 368 -26.03 -4.32 -3.73
N GLY A 369 -26.28 -4.37 -2.43
CA GLY A 369 -27.62 -4.38 -1.83
C GLY A 369 -27.87 -5.59 -0.93
N ASN A 370 -29.01 -5.58 -0.22
CA ASN A 370 -29.31 -6.54 0.84
C ASN A 370 -29.36 -8.01 0.38
N ASP A 371 -29.69 -8.27 -0.88
CA ASP A 371 -29.86 -9.64 -1.40
C ASP A 371 -28.54 -10.22 -1.95
N GLN A 372 -27.52 -9.39 -2.23
CA GLN A 372 -26.24 -9.73 -2.89
C GLN A 372 -26.30 -10.55 -4.20
N LYS A 373 -27.49 -11.02 -4.62
CA LYS A 373 -27.73 -11.91 -5.76
C LYS A 373 -28.63 -11.29 -6.82
N GLN A 374 -29.34 -10.21 -6.50
CA GLN A 374 -30.23 -9.51 -7.42
C GLN A 374 -30.25 -8.00 -7.16
N LEU A 375 -30.49 -7.24 -8.23
CA LEU A 375 -30.71 -5.80 -8.17
C LEU A 375 -32.18 -5.47 -7.93
N THR A 376 -32.45 -4.25 -7.47
CA THR A 376 -33.82 -3.72 -7.35
C THR A 376 -33.95 -2.48 -8.22
N ALA A 377 -35.01 -2.42 -9.03
CA ALA A 377 -35.32 -1.24 -9.84
C ALA A 377 -35.79 -0.05 -8.97
N PRO A 378 -35.53 1.21 -9.39
CA PRO A 378 -34.95 1.61 -10.67
C PRO A 378 -33.43 1.47 -10.72
N ILE A 379 -32.91 1.14 -11.90
CA ILE A 379 -31.48 1.05 -12.19
C ILE A 379 -31.18 1.98 -13.37
N LYS A 380 -30.15 2.81 -13.25
CA LYS A 380 -29.68 3.67 -14.34
C LYS A 380 -28.63 2.94 -15.17
N GLU A 381 -28.48 3.32 -16.43
CA GLU A 381 -27.30 2.94 -17.23
C GLU A 381 -26.02 3.48 -16.58
N ASN A 382 -24.92 2.72 -16.69
CA ASN A 382 -23.61 3.03 -16.08
C ASN A 382 -23.61 3.11 -14.55
N GLN A 383 -24.69 2.67 -13.90
CA GLN A 383 -24.70 2.53 -12.45
C GLN A 383 -23.78 1.37 -12.05
N GLN A 384 -22.79 1.63 -11.19
CA GLN A 384 -22.02 0.57 -10.56
C GLN A 384 -22.95 -0.25 -9.66
N VAL A 385 -22.94 -1.56 -9.86
CA VAL A 385 -23.93 -2.48 -9.27
C VAL A 385 -23.31 -3.61 -8.48
N GLY A 386 -21.98 -3.73 -8.45
CA GLY A 386 -21.31 -4.84 -7.81
C GLY A 386 -19.86 -5.01 -8.24
N SER A 387 -19.34 -6.20 -7.98
CA SER A 387 -18.05 -6.67 -8.45
C SER A 387 -18.13 -8.12 -8.94
N ILE A 388 -17.23 -8.51 -9.83
CA ILE A 388 -16.91 -9.92 -10.08
C ILE A 388 -15.67 -10.25 -9.26
N GLU A 389 -15.82 -11.16 -8.31
CA GLU A 389 -14.73 -11.70 -7.50
C GLU A 389 -14.01 -12.81 -8.26
N LEU A 390 -12.69 -12.75 -8.31
CA LEU A 390 -11.80 -13.75 -8.88
C LEU A 390 -11.01 -14.43 -7.77
N HIS A 391 -10.99 -15.77 -7.79
CA HIS A 391 -10.13 -16.58 -6.93
C HIS A 391 -8.91 -17.03 -7.75
N ILE A 392 -7.77 -16.37 -7.56
CA ILE A 392 -6.53 -16.67 -8.27
C ILE A 392 -5.61 -17.43 -7.31
N PRO A 393 -5.27 -18.70 -7.57
CA PRO A 393 -4.41 -19.48 -6.70
C PRO A 393 -3.11 -18.74 -6.38
N GLY A 394 -2.73 -18.72 -5.10
CA GLY A 394 -1.50 -18.08 -4.64
C GLY A 394 -1.59 -16.57 -4.40
N LEU A 395 -2.68 -15.91 -4.85
CA LEU A 395 -2.92 -14.48 -4.67
C LEU A 395 -4.20 -14.25 -3.84
N PRO A 396 -4.32 -13.10 -3.15
CA PRO A 396 -5.58 -12.70 -2.53
C PRO A 396 -6.73 -12.53 -3.52
N ASP A 397 -7.96 -12.71 -3.04
CA ASP A 397 -9.18 -12.50 -3.83
C ASP A 397 -9.23 -11.08 -4.41
N PHE A 398 -9.60 -10.97 -5.69
CA PHE A 398 -9.66 -9.70 -6.40
C PHE A 398 -11.07 -9.39 -6.90
N ASN A 399 -11.53 -8.17 -6.63
CA ASN A 399 -12.88 -7.72 -6.97
C ASN A 399 -12.86 -6.72 -8.12
N ILE A 400 -13.42 -7.09 -9.27
CA ILE A 400 -13.49 -6.22 -10.47
C ILE A 400 -14.84 -5.50 -10.51
N PRO A 401 -14.90 -4.16 -10.42
CA PRO A 401 -16.15 -3.43 -10.42
C PRO A 401 -16.96 -3.58 -11.72
N VAL A 402 -18.26 -3.84 -11.59
CA VAL A 402 -19.20 -3.94 -12.71
C VAL A 402 -20.31 -2.91 -12.64
N SER A 403 -20.72 -2.43 -13.81
CA SER A 403 -21.78 -1.46 -14.00
C SER A 403 -22.85 -1.99 -14.96
N THR A 404 -24.06 -1.45 -14.91
CA THR A 404 -25.11 -1.78 -15.88
C THR A 404 -24.82 -1.19 -17.25
N SER A 405 -25.24 -1.87 -18.31
CA SER A 405 -25.18 -1.36 -19.68
C SER A 405 -26.50 -0.77 -20.18
N GLN A 406 -27.50 -0.66 -19.30
CA GLN A 406 -28.85 -0.21 -19.66
C GLN A 406 -29.62 0.25 -18.42
N SER A 407 -30.65 1.08 -18.63
CA SER A 407 -31.61 1.45 -17.59
C SER A 407 -32.74 0.41 -17.45
N VAL A 408 -33.20 0.20 -16.22
CA VAL A 408 -34.39 -0.60 -15.89
C VAL A 408 -35.29 0.22 -14.96
N ALA A 409 -36.42 0.69 -15.50
CA ALA A 409 -37.40 1.44 -14.73
C ALA A 409 -38.12 0.55 -13.70
N LYS A 410 -38.63 1.15 -12.63
CA LYS A 410 -39.46 0.45 -11.63
C LYS A 410 -40.84 0.15 -12.23
N LYS A 411 -41.39 -1.04 -11.94
CA LYS A 411 -42.77 -1.41 -12.27
C LYS A 411 -43.73 -0.49 -11.50
N SER A 412 -44.74 0.03 -12.19
CA SER A 412 -45.85 0.74 -11.54
C SER A 412 -46.60 -0.22 -10.62
N MET A 413 -46.99 0.22 -9.43
CA MET A 413 -47.91 -0.54 -8.56
C MET A 413 -49.37 -0.42 -9.00
N PHE A 414 -49.63 0.43 -10.00
CA PHE A 414 -50.90 0.62 -10.68
C PHE A 414 -50.85 0.03 -12.08
#